data_AF-A0A2Z6II43-F1
#
_entry.id   AF-A0A2Z6II43-F1
#
_cell.length_a   1.000
_cell.length_b   1.000
_cell.length_c   1.000
_cell.angle_alpha   90.00
_cell.angle_beta   90.00
_cell.angle_gamma   90.00
#
_symmetry.space_group_name_H-M   'P 1'
#
loop_
_entity.id
_entity.type
_entity.pdbx_description
1 polymer ?
#
loop_
_entity_poly.entity_id
_entity_poly.type
_entity_poly.pdbx_seq_one_letter_code
_entity_poly.pdbx_strand_id
1 'polypeptide(L)'
;MPSIPAFCDTCGTAFPSGFFFENASNVTLSGNKSGPCPSCGGMGHVPDGVFNFIGNTIEILSAPQRTVKELSRLVQIIHEAKEKQQSNEQVAALIKQELPGLSSLADILPKNRGELYGFLGVVLAAITLLTQSPQPSQNITINVSQVVEQTLVNASTPKQMASQSKKIGRNEPCPCGSGKKYKKCCGTLK
;
A
#
# COMPACT_ATOMS: atom_id res chain seq x y z
N MET A 1 6.42 -19.72 5.55
CA MET A 1 7.06 -19.37 4.27
C MET A 1 6.01 -18.73 3.38
N PRO A 2 6.24 -17.50 2.89
CA PRO A 2 5.33 -16.85 1.96
C PRO A 2 5.25 -17.67 0.68
N SER A 3 4.03 -17.97 0.27
CA SER A 3 3.74 -18.62 -1.01
C SER A 3 3.18 -17.59 -1.97
N ILE A 4 3.75 -17.50 -3.17
CA ILE A 4 3.13 -16.71 -4.23
C ILE A 4 1.85 -17.44 -4.70
N PRO A 5 0.69 -16.77 -4.86
CA PRO A 5 -0.51 -17.42 -5.36
C PRO A 5 -0.42 -17.71 -6.86
N ALA A 6 -1.13 -18.74 -7.32
CA ALA A 6 -1.45 -18.96 -8.73
C ALA A 6 -2.90 -18.56 -9.00
N PHE A 7 -3.19 -18.13 -10.22
CA PHE A 7 -4.51 -17.72 -10.68
C PHE A 7 -4.98 -18.67 -11.78
N CYS A 8 -6.13 -19.32 -11.59
CA CYS A 8 -6.65 -20.29 -12.54
C CYS A 8 -6.97 -19.64 -13.89
N ASP A 9 -6.47 -20.23 -14.97
CA ASP A 9 -6.70 -19.73 -16.34
C ASP A 9 -8.15 -19.96 -16.80
N THR A 10 -8.86 -20.91 -16.19
CA THR A 10 -10.22 -21.29 -16.57
C THR A 10 -11.29 -20.52 -15.80
N CYS A 11 -11.16 -20.42 -14.47
CA CYS A 11 -12.21 -19.85 -13.61
C CYS A 11 -11.77 -18.63 -12.79
N GLY A 12 -10.50 -18.21 -12.88
CA GLY A 12 -9.97 -17.05 -12.14
C GLY A 12 -9.76 -17.27 -10.64
N THR A 13 -10.07 -18.45 -10.09
CA THR A 13 -9.82 -18.76 -8.66
C THR A 13 -8.33 -18.61 -8.36
N ALA A 14 -8.00 -17.86 -7.31
CA ALA A 14 -6.65 -17.81 -6.73
C ALA A 14 -6.44 -19.00 -5.80
N PHE A 15 -5.31 -19.69 -5.92
CA PHE A 15 -4.98 -20.86 -5.10
C PHE A 15 -3.46 -20.94 -4.81
N PRO A 16 -3.03 -21.74 -3.81
CA PRO A 16 -1.60 -21.89 -3.50
C PRO A 16 -0.84 -22.45 -4.71
N SER A 17 0.20 -21.73 -5.16
CA SER A 17 0.95 -22.17 -6.33
C SER A 17 1.88 -23.36 -6.06
N GLY A 18 2.16 -23.67 -4.79
CA GLY A 18 3.19 -24.63 -4.38
C GLY A 18 4.61 -24.08 -4.39
N PHE A 19 4.83 -22.84 -4.84
CA PHE A 19 6.12 -22.17 -4.70
C PHE A 19 6.22 -21.49 -3.34
N PHE A 20 7.26 -21.86 -2.59
CA PHE A 20 7.57 -21.30 -1.27
C PHE A 20 8.96 -20.69 -1.32
N PHE A 21 9.08 -19.49 -0.76
CA PHE A 21 10.35 -18.79 -0.69
C PHE A 21 10.65 -18.42 0.77
N GLU A 22 11.92 -18.47 1.14
CA GLU A 22 12.38 -18.10 2.48
C GLU A 22 13.54 -17.11 2.35
N ASN A 23 13.30 -15.86 2.75
CA ASN A 23 14.31 -14.78 2.74
C ASN A 23 15.10 -14.71 1.42
N ALA A 24 14.39 -14.74 0.29
CA ALA A 24 14.96 -14.76 -1.05
C ALA A 24 14.73 -13.41 -1.75
N SER A 25 15.78 -12.81 -2.32
CA SER A 25 15.70 -11.53 -3.02
C SER A 25 15.99 -11.69 -4.51
N ASN A 26 15.46 -10.79 -5.35
CA ASN A 26 15.61 -10.81 -6.81
C ASN A 26 15.18 -12.13 -7.47
N VAL A 27 14.11 -12.73 -6.96
CA VAL A 27 13.55 -13.96 -7.51
C VAL A 27 12.74 -13.62 -8.76
N THR A 28 13.21 -14.07 -9.92
CA THR A 28 12.51 -13.92 -11.19
C THR A 28 11.59 -15.11 -11.42
N LEU A 29 10.30 -14.84 -11.59
CA LEU A 29 9.31 -15.83 -12.00
C LEU A 29 8.80 -15.44 -13.40
N SER A 30 8.80 -16.41 -14.31
CA SER A 30 8.28 -16.21 -15.66
C SER A 30 7.74 -17.52 -16.23
N GLY A 31 6.52 -17.50 -16.77
CA GLY A 31 5.92 -18.63 -17.47
C GLY A 31 5.57 -19.82 -16.57
N ASN A 32 5.52 -19.62 -15.25
CA ASN A 32 5.25 -20.68 -14.30
C ASN A 32 3.75 -21.02 -14.25
N LYS A 33 3.43 -22.32 -14.27
CA LYS A 33 2.07 -22.84 -14.13
C LYS A 33 1.94 -23.63 -12.85
N SER A 34 0.75 -23.64 -12.26
CA SER A 34 0.41 -24.41 -11.07
C SER A 34 -0.99 -25.00 -11.20
N GLY A 35 -1.24 -26.11 -10.54
CA GLY A 35 -2.52 -26.81 -10.56
C GLY A 35 -2.43 -28.22 -9.97
N PRO A 36 -3.56 -28.93 -9.90
CA PRO A 36 -4.88 -28.53 -10.41
C PRO A 36 -5.58 -27.47 -9.54
N CYS A 37 -6.37 -26.61 -10.15
CA CYS A 37 -7.22 -25.64 -9.46
C CYS A 37 -8.25 -26.39 -8.59
N PRO A 38 -8.39 -26.06 -7.30
CA PRO A 38 -9.30 -26.76 -6.40
C PRO A 38 -10.78 -26.57 -6.76
N SER A 39 -11.12 -25.51 -7.49
CA SER A 39 -12.51 -25.21 -7.88
C SER A 39 -12.97 -25.94 -9.14
N CYS A 40 -12.12 -26.00 -10.18
CA CYS A 40 -12.53 -26.48 -11.50
C CYS A 40 -11.60 -27.54 -12.11
N GLY A 41 -10.51 -27.90 -11.43
CA GLY A 41 -9.51 -28.85 -11.91
C GLY A 41 -8.56 -28.32 -12.99
N GLY A 42 -8.78 -27.10 -13.51
CA GLY A 42 -7.94 -26.47 -14.54
C GLY A 42 -6.56 -26.03 -14.02
N MET A 43 -5.65 -25.69 -14.93
CA MET A 43 -4.35 -25.10 -14.56
C MET A 43 -4.50 -23.60 -14.29
N GLY A 44 -3.55 -23.04 -13.55
CA GLY A 44 -3.39 -21.61 -13.33
C GLY A 44 -1.97 -21.15 -13.61
N HIS A 45 -1.79 -19.85 -13.76
CA HIS A 45 -0.50 -19.21 -13.91
C HIS A 45 -0.05 -18.55 -12.61
N VAL A 46 1.25 -18.59 -12.36
CA VAL A 46 1.89 -17.77 -11.32
C VAL A 46 2.28 -16.44 -11.95
N PRO A 47 2.09 -15.30 -11.27
CA PRO A 47 2.44 -14.00 -11.83
C PRO A 47 3.90 -13.90 -12.26
N ASP A 48 4.12 -13.35 -13.45
CA ASP A 48 5.44 -13.03 -13.95
C ASP A 48 5.98 -11.75 -13.29
N GLY A 49 7.26 -11.73 -12.92
CA GLY A 49 7.88 -10.57 -12.31
C GLY A 49 9.18 -10.89 -11.55
N VAL A 50 9.75 -9.85 -10.94
CA VAL A 50 10.87 -9.97 -10.01
C VAL A 50 10.38 -9.65 -8.61
N PHE A 51 10.64 -10.55 -7.67
CA PHE A 51 10.08 -10.50 -6.32
C PHE A 51 11.20 -10.60 -5.26
N ASN A 52 11.04 -9.89 -4.14
CA ASN A 52 11.70 -10.23 -2.88
C ASN A 52 10.70 -10.89 -1.94
N PHE A 53 11.17 -11.88 -1.20
CA PHE A 53 10.44 -12.62 -0.20
C PHE A 53 11.17 -12.43 1.13
N ILE A 54 10.69 -11.51 1.96
CA ILE A 54 11.32 -11.15 3.23
C ILE A 54 10.37 -11.55 4.37
N GLY A 55 10.78 -12.53 5.19
CA GLY A 55 9.90 -13.09 6.21
C GLY A 55 8.62 -13.66 5.58
N ASN A 56 7.46 -13.04 5.85
CA ASN A 56 6.16 -13.41 5.28
C ASN A 56 5.63 -12.40 4.22
N THR A 57 6.49 -11.50 3.75
CA THR A 57 6.13 -10.42 2.83
C THR A 57 6.68 -10.71 1.44
N ILE A 58 5.87 -10.43 0.40
CA ILE A 58 6.28 -10.45 -1.00
C ILE A 58 6.37 -9.00 -1.47
N GLU A 59 7.55 -8.55 -1.85
CA GLU A 59 7.81 -7.22 -2.45
C GLU A 59 8.01 -7.39 -3.95
N ILE A 60 7.32 -6.58 -4.76
CA ILE A 60 7.36 -6.65 -6.22
C ILE A 60 8.37 -5.60 -6.70
N LEU A 61 9.53 -6.05 -7.19
CA LEU A 61 10.60 -5.16 -7.67
C LEU A 61 10.39 -4.68 -9.11
N SER A 62 9.60 -5.42 -9.90
CA SER A 62 9.14 -4.99 -11.22
C SER A 62 7.90 -5.78 -11.62
N ALA A 63 6.79 -5.07 -11.83
CA ALA A 63 5.63 -5.57 -12.57
C ALA A 63 5.87 -5.36 -14.08
N PRO A 64 5.26 -6.16 -14.97
CA PRO A 64 5.33 -5.90 -16.40
C PRO A 64 4.87 -4.46 -16.69
N GLN A 65 5.70 -3.66 -17.37
CA GLN A 65 5.41 -2.25 -17.73
C GLN A 65 4.05 -2.07 -18.42
N ARG A 66 3.50 -3.14 -19.01
CA ARG A 66 2.15 -3.20 -19.57
C ARG A 66 1.06 -2.89 -18.54
N THR A 67 1.15 -3.43 -17.32
CA THR A 67 0.13 -3.26 -16.27
C THR A 67 0.04 -1.81 -15.80
N VAL A 68 1.19 -1.13 -15.65
CA VAL A 68 1.21 0.28 -15.26
C VAL A 68 0.64 1.16 -16.37
N LYS A 69 0.97 0.86 -17.64
CA LYS A 69 0.45 1.60 -18.79
C LYS A 69 -1.06 1.40 -18.98
N GLU A 70 -1.56 0.19 -18.81
CA GLU A 70 -2.99 -0.14 -18.87
C GLU A 70 -3.77 0.51 -17.73
N LEU A 71 -3.24 0.49 -16.51
CA LEU A 71 -3.84 1.19 -15.36
C LEU A 71 -3.83 2.71 -15.57
N SER A 72 -2.75 3.28 -16.09
CA SER A 72 -2.66 4.72 -16.40
C SER A 72 -3.67 5.11 -17.48
N ARG A 73 -3.87 4.26 -18.49
CA ARG A 73 -4.86 4.49 -19.54
C ARG A 73 -6.30 4.34 -19.02
N LEU A 74 -6.56 3.40 -18.12
CA LEU A 74 -7.85 3.27 -17.44
C LEU A 74 -8.21 4.55 -16.67
N VAL A 75 -7.25 5.09 -15.91
CA VAL A 75 -7.38 6.37 -15.19
C VAL A 75 -7.77 7.50 -16.14
N GLN A 76 -7.13 7.56 -17.32
CA GLN A 76 -7.41 8.57 -18.32
C GLN A 76 -8.83 8.42 -18.91
N ILE A 77 -9.26 7.21 -19.28
CA ILE A 77 -10.61 6.95 -19.78
C ILE A 77 -11.67 7.37 -18.75
N ILE A 78 -11.42 7.08 -17.47
CA ILE A 78 -12.32 7.46 -16.37
C ILE A 78 -12.42 8.99 -16.24
N HIS A 79 -11.29 9.70 -16.32
CA HIS A 79 -11.28 11.16 -16.24
C HIS A 79 -12.01 11.80 -17.42
N GLU A 80 -11.75 11.32 -18.63
CA GLU A 80 -12.42 11.80 -19.85
C GLU A 80 -13.92 11.50 -19.82
N ALA A 81 -14.33 10.33 -19.32
CA ALA A 81 -15.73 9.96 -19.17
C ALA A 81 -16.46 10.82 -18.13
N LYS A 82 -15.75 11.26 -17.08
CA LYS A 82 -16.27 12.20 -16.08
C LYS A 82 -16.48 13.59 -16.67
N GLU A 83 -15.52 14.10 -17.43
CA GLU A 83 -15.62 15.43 -18.06
C GLU A 83 -16.68 15.47 -19.16
N LYS A 84 -16.83 14.39 -19.94
CA LYS A 84 -17.77 14.31 -21.07
C LYS A 84 -19.16 13.79 -20.69
N GLN A 85 -19.43 13.49 -19.41
CA GLN A 85 -20.68 12.90 -18.91
C GLN A 85 -21.16 11.67 -19.73
N GLN A 86 -20.21 10.81 -20.13
CA GLN A 86 -20.52 9.67 -21.01
C GLN A 86 -21.41 8.64 -20.31
N SER A 87 -22.24 7.92 -21.09
CA SER A 87 -23.08 6.85 -20.54
C SER A 87 -22.24 5.64 -20.14
N ASN A 88 -22.75 4.85 -19.20
CA ASN A 88 -22.09 3.63 -18.74
C ASN A 88 -21.75 2.69 -19.91
N GLU A 89 -22.66 2.53 -20.89
CA GLU A 89 -22.38 1.66 -22.04
C GLU A 89 -21.22 2.16 -22.89
N GLN A 90 -21.05 3.47 -23.04
CA GLN A 90 -19.94 4.05 -23.81
C GLN A 90 -18.61 3.85 -23.10
N VAL A 91 -18.57 4.00 -21.78
CA VAL A 91 -17.37 3.77 -20.96
C VAL A 91 -16.99 2.29 -20.96
N ALA A 92 -17.97 1.39 -20.82
CA ALA A 92 -17.76 -0.05 -20.87
C ALA A 92 -17.23 -0.49 -22.25
N ALA A 93 -17.75 0.07 -23.34
CA ALA A 93 -17.26 -0.20 -24.69
C ALA A 93 -15.81 0.28 -24.87
N LEU A 94 -15.47 1.48 -24.37
CA LEU A 94 -14.11 2.03 -24.46
C LEU A 94 -13.11 1.18 -23.68
N ILE A 95 -13.46 0.73 -22.47
CA ILE A 95 -12.61 -0.14 -21.65
C ILE A 95 -12.39 -1.48 -22.35
N LYS A 96 -13.45 -2.09 -22.93
CA LYS A 96 -13.31 -3.35 -23.69
C LYS A 96 -12.45 -3.18 -24.95
N GLN A 97 -12.50 -2.02 -25.59
CA GLN A 97 -11.74 -1.74 -26.82
C GLN A 97 -10.27 -1.40 -26.55
N GLU A 98 -9.98 -0.55 -25.56
CA GLU A 98 -8.63 -0.05 -25.33
C GLU A 98 -7.85 -0.84 -24.28
N LEU A 99 -8.53 -1.60 -23.43
CA LEU A 99 -7.95 -2.34 -22.31
C LEU A 99 -8.45 -3.79 -22.28
N PRO A 100 -8.09 -4.63 -23.26
CA PRO A 100 -8.58 -6.01 -23.36
C PRO A 100 -8.24 -6.85 -22.13
N GLY A 101 -7.09 -6.59 -21.48
CA GLY A 101 -6.67 -7.25 -20.24
C GLY A 101 -7.49 -6.88 -19.00
N LEU A 102 -8.30 -5.82 -19.08
CA LEU A 102 -9.17 -5.34 -18.00
C LEU A 102 -10.65 -5.37 -18.40
N SER A 103 -10.99 -6.09 -19.47
CA SER A 103 -12.35 -6.20 -20.02
C SER A 103 -13.39 -6.66 -18.99
N SER A 104 -13.01 -7.53 -18.05
CA SER A 104 -13.87 -7.99 -16.95
C SER A 104 -14.31 -6.86 -16.00
N LEU A 105 -13.54 -5.75 -15.91
CA LEU A 105 -13.97 -4.58 -15.13
C LEU A 105 -15.20 -3.92 -15.74
N ALA A 106 -15.33 -3.95 -17.07
CA ALA A 106 -16.46 -3.35 -17.76
C ALA A 106 -17.80 -4.04 -17.42
N ASP A 107 -17.76 -5.32 -17.07
CA ASP A 107 -18.96 -6.10 -16.69
C ASP A 107 -19.39 -5.84 -15.24
N ILE A 108 -18.50 -5.30 -14.40
CA ILE A 108 -18.73 -5.00 -12.99
C ILE A 108 -19.11 -3.52 -12.78
N LEU A 109 -19.07 -2.70 -13.84
CA LEU A 109 -19.37 -1.27 -13.75
C LEU A 109 -20.82 -1.02 -13.25
N PRO A 110 -21.01 -0.20 -12.21
CA PRO A 110 -22.34 0.10 -11.70
C PRO A 110 -23.20 0.83 -12.73
N LYS A 111 -24.43 0.35 -12.94
CA LYS A 111 -25.34 0.87 -13.98
C LYS A 111 -25.83 2.30 -13.69
N ASN A 112 -25.84 2.71 -12.43
CA ASN A 112 -26.31 4.03 -12.02
C ASN A 112 -25.15 5.05 -12.07
N ARG A 113 -25.38 6.25 -12.64
CA ARG A 113 -24.33 7.25 -12.87
C ARG A 113 -23.64 7.71 -11.59
N GLY A 114 -24.40 7.89 -10.51
CA GLY A 114 -23.84 8.27 -9.21
C GLY A 114 -22.96 7.18 -8.60
N GLU A 115 -23.40 5.92 -8.69
CA GLU A 115 -22.64 4.76 -8.22
C GLU A 115 -21.41 4.49 -9.09
N LEU A 116 -21.51 4.74 -10.39
CA LEU A 116 -20.40 4.65 -11.33
C LEU A 116 -19.25 5.58 -10.92
N TYR A 117 -19.53 6.88 -10.73
CA TYR A 117 -18.48 7.82 -10.33
C TYR A 117 -17.96 7.56 -8.91
N GLY A 118 -18.80 7.05 -8.00
CA GLY A 118 -18.38 6.59 -6.68
C GLY A 118 -17.41 5.41 -6.76
N PHE A 119 -17.76 4.38 -7.53
CA PHE A 119 -16.92 3.21 -7.77
C PHE A 119 -15.60 3.60 -8.45
N LEU A 120 -15.65 4.42 -9.51
CA LEU A 120 -14.47 4.92 -10.19
C LEU A 120 -13.59 5.77 -9.26
N GLY A 121 -14.18 6.55 -8.36
CA GLY A 121 -13.45 7.30 -7.32
C GLY A 121 -12.71 6.40 -6.34
N VAL A 122 -13.34 5.30 -5.90
CA VAL A 122 -12.71 4.30 -5.01
C VAL A 122 -11.57 3.57 -5.73
N VAL A 123 -11.78 3.17 -6.99
CA VAL A 123 -10.74 2.52 -7.81
C VAL A 123 -9.55 3.48 -8.01
N LEU A 124 -9.80 4.75 -8.30
CA LEU A 124 -8.75 5.77 -8.40
C LEU A 124 -8.01 5.99 -7.07
N ALA A 125 -8.72 6.03 -5.95
CA ALA A 125 -8.12 6.16 -4.62
C ALA A 125 -7.25 4.93 -4.27
N ALA A 126 -7.70 3.72 -4.62
CA ALA A 126 -6.92 2.50 -4.44
C ALA A 126 -5.66 2.52 -5.32
N ILE A 127 -5.77 2.89 -6.61
CA ILE A 127 -4.61 3.01 -7.51
C ILE A 127 -3.63 4.05 -6.99
N THR A 128 -4.09 5.24 -6.60
CA THR A 128 -3.22 6.31 -6.05
C THR A 128 -2.60 5.93 -4.71
N LEU A 129 -3.24 5.09 -3.90
CA LEU A 129 -2.66 4.55 -2.68
C LEU A 129 -1.58 3.49 -3.01
N LEU A 130 -1.83 2.66 -4.02
CA LEU A 130 -0.91 1.62 -4.48
C LEU A 130 0.29 2.19 -5.27
N THR A 131 0.15 3.37 -5.89
CA THR A 131 1.21 4.04 -6.67
C THR A 131 1.95 5.13 -5.90
N GLN A 132 1.53 5.45 -4.67
CA GLN A 132 2.33 6.26 -3.75
C GLN A 132 3.49 5.43 -3.17
N SER A 133 4.48 5.14 -4.00
CA SER A 133 5.87 4.99 -3.56
C SER A 133 6.59 6.31 -3.85
N PRO A 134 7.29 6.91 -2.86
CA PRO A 134 8.00 8.16 -3.07
C PRO A 134 9.22 7.93 -3.95
N GLN A 135 9.26 8.65 -5.08
CA GLN A 135 10.41 9.18 -5.85
C GLN A 135 11.64 8.29 -6.11
N PRO A 136 12.21 8.33 -7.33
CA PRO A 136 13.50 7.69 -7.62
C PRO A 136 14.57 8.20 -6.63
N SER A 137 15.38 7.28 -6.13
CA SER A 137 16.52 7.50 -5.23
C SER A 137 17.37 8.71 -5.64
N GLN A 138 17.16 9.86 -4.99
CA GLN A 138 18.21 10.86 -4.86
C GLN A 138 19.03 10.48 -3.64
N ASN A 139 20.25 9.97 -3.87
CA ASN A 139 21.24 9.88 -2.82
C ASN A 139 21.50 11.29 -2.30
N ILE A 140 20.99 11.60 -1.10
CA ILE A 140 21.29 12.83 -0.41
C ILE A 140 22.74 12.70 0.08
N THR A 141 23.69 13.24 -0.69
CA THR A 141 25.08 13.40 -0.23
C THR A 141 25.13 14.62 0.68
N ILE A 142 25.12 14.40 2.00
CA ILE A 142 25.35 15.46 2.98
C ILE A 142 26.86 15.72 3.04
N ASN A 143 27.30 16.86 2.52
CA ASN A 143 28.67 17.32 2.69
C ASN A 143 28.82 17.88 4.12
N VAL A 144 29.38 17.07 5.02
CA VAL A 144 29.52 17.38 6.46
C VAL A 144 30.18 18.74 6.70
N SER A 145 31.06 19.18 5.80
CA SER A 145 31.72 20.48 5.86
C SER A 145 30.74 21.66 5.84
N GLN A 146 29.61 21.55 5.11
CA GLN A 146 28.60 22.61 5.00
C GLN A 146 27.65 22.68 6.21
N VAL A 147 27.53 21.59 6.98
CA VAL A 147 26.64 21.53 8.16
C VAL A 147 27.31 22.16 9.39
N VAL A 148 28.64 22.12 9.48
CA VAL A 148 29.39 22.70 10.60
C VAL A 148 29.36 24.23 10.57
N GLU A 149 29.46 24.86 9.40
CA GLU A 149 29.39 26.33 9.27
C GLU A 149 27.99 26.88 9.58
N GLN A 150 26.92 26.15 9.28
CA GLN A 150 25.55 26.59 9.52
C GLN A 150 25.10 26.47 10.98
N THR A 151 25.80 25.70 11.82
CA THR A 151 25.40 25.45 13.21
C THR A 151 26.00 26.44 14.23
N LEU A 152 27.01 27.23 13.86
CA LEU A 152 27.68 28.17 14.78
C LEU A 152 27.10 29.60 14.78
N VAL A 153 26.24 29.97 13.83
CA VAL A 153 25.85 31.38 13.62
C VAL A 153 24.44 31.78 14.11
N ASN A 154 23.55 30.86 14.48
CA ASN A 154 22.16 31.22 14.81
C ASN A 154 21.69 30.73 16.19
N ALA A 155 22.44 31.06 17.24
CA ALA A 155 22.00 30.92 18.62
C ALA A 155 21.58 32.28 19.21
N SER A 156 20.36 32.72 18.92
CA SER A 156 19.64 33.71 19.73
C SER A 156 18.11 33.51 19.61
N THR A 157 17.56 33.00 20.71
CA THR A 157 16.18 32.60 21.10
C THR A 157 15.13 33.75 21.07
N PRO A 158 13.79 33.56 21.33
CA PRO A 158 13.13 32.54 22.18
C PRO A 158 11.72 32.00 21.77
N LYS A 159 11.26 30.89 22.39
CA LYS A 159 10.03 30.76 23.24
C LYS A 159 9.41 29.33 23.30
N GLN A 160 9.40 28.76 24.53
CA GLN A 160 8.43 27.87 25.24
C GLN A 160 7.82 26.63 24.50
N MET A 161 7.68 25.44 25.10
CA MET A 161 7.11 25.10 26.41
C MET A 161 7.80 23.85 27.01
N ALA A 162 8.16 23.96 28.30
CA ALA A 162 8.51 22.83 29.14
C ALA A 162 7.24 22.22 29.75
N SER A 163 7.05 20.91 29.59
CA SER A 163 6.30 20.10 30.57
C SER A 163 7.32 19.19 31.26
N GLN A 164 7.99 19.74 32.28
CA GLN A 164 8.65 18.92 33.27
C GLN A 164 7.54 18.34 34.15
N SER A 165 7.15 17.09 33.89
CA SER A 165 6.41 16.31 34.88
C SER A 165 7.29 16.18 36.12
N LYS A 166 6.97 16.98 37.15
CA LYS A 166 7.64 16.95 38.45
C LYS A 166 7.50 15.53 38.99
N LYS A 167 8.60 14.79 39.05
CA LYS A 167 8.64 13.44 39.64
C LYS A 167 8.19 13.54 41.09
N ILE A 168 6.96 13.12 41.38
CA ILE A 168 6.43 13.12 42.74
C ILE A 168 7.17 12.10 43.59
N GLY A 169 7.64 12.51 44.76
CA GLY A 169 8.37 11.63 45.67
C GLY A 169 7.44 10.54 46.23
N ARG A 170 7.91 9.29 46.31
CA ARG A 170 7.12 8.15 46.82
C ARG A 170 6.51 8.39 48.22
N ASN A 171 7.10 9.27 49.04
CA ASN A 171 6.62 9.60 50.39
C ASN A 171 5.78 10.88 50.47
N GLU A 172 5.61 11.64 49.38
CA GLU A 172 4.80 12.86 49.35
C GLU A 172 3.29 12.55 49.39
N PRO A 173 2.45 13.49 49.85
CA PRO A 173 1.00 13.33 49.80
C PRO A 173 0.52 13.04 48.37
N CYS A 174 -0.38 12.08 48.24
CA CYS A 174 -0.85 11.60 46.95
C CYS A 174 -1.77 12.65 46.30
N PRO A 175 -1.57 13.00 45.02
CA PRO A 175 -2.30 14.08 44.34
C PRO A 175 -3.77 13.72 44.04
N CYS A 176 -4.21 12.48 44.31
CA CYS A 176 -5.61 12.08 44.21
C CYS A 176 -6.49 12.54 45.38
N GLY A 177 -5.92 13.32 46.32
CA GLY A 177 -6.68 13.87 47.46
C GLY A 177 -6.97 12.87 48.58
N SER A 178 -6.37 11.67 48.57
CA SER A 178 -6.63 10.62 49.57
C SER A 178 -6.03 10.90 50.95
N GLY A 179 -5.19 11.93 51.10
CA GLY A 179 -4.43 12.21 52.32
C GLY A 179 -3.30 11.22 52.64
N LYS A 180 -3.11 10.17 51.82
CA LYS A 180 -2.07 9.15 52.01
C LYS A 180 -0.78 9.48 51.24
N LYS A 181 0.35 8.89 51.63
CA LYS A 181 1.61 8.99 50.86
C LYS A 181 1.49 8.29 49.49
N TYR A 182 2.11 8.82 48.44
CA TYR A 182 2.01 8.33 47.05
C TYR A 182 2.26 6.82 46.94
N LYS A 183 3.31 6.29 47.59
CA LYS A 183 3.65 4.85 47.58
C LYS A 183 2.60 3.92 48.20
N LYS A 184 1.70 4.45 49.03
CA LYS A 184 0.62 3.69 49.69
C LYS A 184 -0.75 3.95 49.05
N CYS A 185 -0.78 4.66 47.92
CA CYS A 185 -2.01 5.02 47.21
C CYS A 185 -1.83 4.73 45.71
N CYS A 186 -1.66 5.76 44.87
CA CYS A 186 -1.53 5.59 43.43
C CYS A 186 -0.21 4.94 42.99
N GLY A 187 0.82 4.97 43.83
CA GLY A 187 2.13 4.34 43.57
C GLY A 187 2.28 2.93 44.15
N THR A 188 1.18 2.27 44.50
CA THR A 188 1.19 0.88 44.98
C THR A 188 1.23 -0.02 43.75
N LEU A 189 2.41 -0.55 43.43
CA LEU A 189 2.52 -1.69 42.52
C LEU A 189 2.00 -2.89 43.30
N LYS A 190 0.89 -3.49 42.86
CA LYS A 190 0.44 -4.78 43.38
C LYS A 190 1.40 -5.88 42.95
#